data_AF-A0A1V5XKU2-F1
#
_entry.id   AF-A0A1V5XKU2-F1
#
_cell.length_a   1.000
_cell.length_b   1.000
_cell.length_c   1.000
_cell.angle_alpha   90.00
_cell.angle_beta   90.00
_cell.angle_gamma   90.00
#
_symmetry.space_group_name_H-M   'P 1'
#
loop_
_entity.id
_entity.type
_entity.pdbx_description
1 polymer ?
#
loop_
_entity_poly.entity_id
_entity_poly.type
_entity_poly.pdbx_seq_one_letter_code
_entity_poly.pdbx_strand_id
1 'polypeptide(L)'
;MTPYDVHTLVRSLLLGSTLCLLTFVVMVASDGGHTTVAQKIGQLCVLTPLLAALGARIAMMQAQSRGETKALESLGASPSRVGLGASLAVVVLGAMATAALAARVGDIEGLLPRLDGVSWTQLPEGVWISTDSSMKVDAQGLPSFGSFDRQTESISRSTTPFFGVVAAMTVALSDWSRERIGTWSRMMTVLVGSGLAILVFHLVAADRASPWLLLVVPLPIIAQTWHIRLYRWATLGR
;
A
#
# COMPACT_ATOMS: atom_id res chain seq x y z
N MET A 1 -11.38 21.34 17.48
CA MET A 1 -9.99 20.88 17.32
C MET A 1 -9.14 21.63 18.34
N THR A 2 -8.36 20.94 19.17
CA THR A 2 -7.57 21.55 20.25
C THR A 2 -6.14 21.87 19.78
N PRO A 3 -5.38 22.73 20.47
CA PRO A 3 -3.96 22.96 20.15
C PRO A 3 -3.13 21.67 20.16
N TYR A 4 -3.45 20.74 21.06
CA TYR A 4 -2.84 19.41 21.10
C TYR A 4 -3.10 18.61 19.81
N ASP A 5 -4.31 18.65 19.27
CA ASP A 5 -4.65 17.96 18.01
C ASP A 5 -3.81 18.49 16.85
N VAL A 6 -3.61 19.82 16.79
CA VAL A 6 -2.80 20.46 15.74
C VAL A 6 -1.32 20.06 15.87
N HIS A 7 -0.76 20.09 17.08
CA HIS A 7 0.63 19.67 17.30
C HIS A 7 0.84 18.20 16.95
N THR A 8 -0.10 17.33 17.35
CA THR A 8 -0.05 15.89 17.05
C THR A 8 -0.22 15.62 15.55
N LEU A 9 -1.11 16.37 14.88
CA LEU A 9 -1.28 16.34 13.43
C LEU A 9 0.03 16.70 12.72
N VAL A 10 0.64 17.84 13.05
CA VAL A 10 1.88 18.30 12.41
C VAL A 10 3.01 17.29 12.64
N ARG A 11 3.21 16.79 13.86
CA ARG A 11 4.22 15.75 14.14
C ARG A 11 3.99 14.48 13.32
N SER A 12 2.73 14.04 13.24
CA SER A 12 2.37 12.83 12.49
C SER A 12 2.55 13.00 10.99
N LEU A 13 2.22 14.19 10.44
CA LEU A 13 2.49 14.55 9.05
C LEU A 13 3.99 14.54 8.77
N LEU A 14 4.80 15.20 9.60
CA LEU A 14 6.26 15.24 9.41
C LEU A 14 6.87 13.84 9.44
N LEU A 15 6.50 13.01 10.41
CA LEU A 15 7.00 11.64 10.50
C LEU A 15 6.53 10.78 9.32
N GLY A 16 5.25 10.86 8.96
CA GLY A 16 4.70 10.13 7.80
C GLY A 16 5.37 10.54 6.50
N SER A 17 5.50 11.83 6.24
CA SER A 17 6.19 12.37 5.05
C SER A 17 7.68 11.99 5.03
N THR A 18 8.36 12.01 6.18
CA THR A 18 9.76 11.56 6.29
C THR A 18 9.90 10.09 5.95
N LEU A 19 8.99 9.23 6.44
CA LEU A 19 8.96 7.82 6.09
C LEU A 19 8.71 7.61 4.60
N CYS A 20 7.76 8.33 4.00
CA CYS A 20 7.54 8.29 2.55
C CYS A 20 8.78 8.69 1.76
N LEU A 21 9.45 9.78 2.16
CA LEU A 21 10.68 10.23 1.52
C LEU A 21 11.80 9.18 1.64
N LEU A 22 12.00 8.62 2.83
CA LEU A 22 12.99 7.57 3.05
C LEU A 22 12.70 6.33 2.20
N THR A 23 11.44 5.87 2.17
CA THR A 23 11.02 4.74 1.32
C THR A 23 11.29 5.04 -0.16
N PHE A 24 10.99 6.25 -0.63
CA PHE A 24 11.27 6.65 -2.00
C PHE A 24 12.77 6.64 -2.31
N VAL A 25 13.62 7.15 -1.41
CA VAL A 25 15.08 7.10 -1.56
C VAL A 25 15.58 5.66 -1.64
N VAL A 26 15.04 4.76 -0.80
CA VAL A 26 15.38 3.33 -0.85
C VAL A 26 14.95 2.70 -2.18
N MET A 27 13.76 3.00 -2.70
CA MET A 27 13.31 2.54 -4.03
C MET A 27 14.23 3.05 -5.14
N VAL A 28 14.65 4.32 -5.08
CA VAL A 28 15.58 4.90 -6.06
C VAL A 28 16.95 4.22 -5.99
N ALA A 29 17.45 3.94 -4.80
CA ALA A 29 18.77 3.33 -4.59
C ALA A 29 18.82 1.83 -4.89
N SER A 30 17.71 1.10 -4.71
CA SER A 30 17.69 -0.37 -4.82
C SER A 30 17.40 -0.87 -6.23
N ASP A 31 16.70 -0.08 -7.06
CA ASP A 31 16.32 -0.52 -8.39
C ASP A 31 17.46 -0.33 -9.39
N GLY A 32 17.97 -1.45 -9.92
CA GLY A 32 18.88 -1.43 -11.06
C GLY A 32 18.13 -1.03 -12.33
N GLY A 33 18.13 0.26 -12.69
CA GLY A 33 17.82 0.82 -14.02
C GLY A 33 16.48 0.53 -14.72
N HIS A 34 15.70 -0.47 -14.30
CA HIS A 34 14.57 -1.04 -15.06
C HIS A 34 13.21 -0.42 -14.71
N THR A 35 13.09 0.30 -13.60
CA THR A 35 11.84 0.94 -13.16
C THR A 35 11.89 2.45 -13.37
N THR A 36 10.81 3.01 -13.92
CA THR A 36 10.72 4.46 -14.15
C THR A 36 10.42 5.21 -12.86
N VAL A 37 10.73 6.51 -12.82
CA VAL A 37 10.39 7.37 -11.66
C VAL A 37 8.87 7.41 -11.44
N ALA A 38 8.08 7.43 -12.51
CA ALA A 38 6.61 7.39 -12.43
C ALA A 38 6.12 6.10 -11.74
N GLN A 39 6.71 4.95 -12.08
CA GLN A 39 6.38 3.67 -11.45
C GLN A 39 6.70 3.67 -9.95
N LYS A 40 7.85 4.22 -9.56
CA LYS A 40 8.24 4.37 -8.15
C LYS A 40 7.26 5.26 -7.38
N ILE A 41 6.81 6.36 -7.99
CA ILE A 41 5.78 7.24 -7.39
C ILE A 41 4.45 6.49 -7.22
N GLY A 42 4.03 5.69 -8.22
CA GLY A 42 2.82 4.88 -8.13
C GLY A 42 2.88 3.87 -6.99
N GLN A 43 3.99 3.14 -6.88
CA GLN A 43 4.28 2.23 -5.76
C GLN A 43 4.26 2.94 -4.41
N LEU A 44 4.91 4.11 -4.31
CA LEU A 44 4.92 4.91 -3.08
C LEU A 44 3.52 5.37 -2.68
N CYS A 45 2.69 5.79 -3.63
CA CYS A 45 1.31 6.19 -3.34
C CYS A 45 0.50 5.05 -2.71
N VAL A 46 0.69 3.81 -3.18
CA VAL A 46 0.02 2.64 -2.62
C VAL A 46 0.52 2.32 -1.20
N LEU A 47 1.80 2.56 -0.89
CA LEU A 47 2.36 2.38 0.45
C LEU A 47 2.06 3.55 1.42
N THR A 48 1.69 4.72 0.90
CA THR A 48 1.55 5.95 1.70
C THR A 48 0.59 5.81 2.90
N PRO A 49 -0.60 5.17 2.80
CA PRO A 49 -1.46 4.99 3.96
C PRO A 49 -0.78 4.24 5.12
N LEU A 50 0.03 3.23 4.81
CA LEU A 50 0.76 2.44 5.79
C LEU A 50 1.86 3.27 6.46
N LEU A 51 2.65 3.98 5.66
CA LEU A 51 3.73 4.84 6.15
C LEU A 51 3.19 6.01 7.00
N ALA A 52 2.06 6.58 6.58
CA ALA A 52 1.36 7.62 7.34
C ALA A 52 0.85 7.08 8.69
N ALA A 53 0.27 5.88 8.71
CA ALA A 53 -0.20 5.23 9.94
C ALA A 53 0.96 4.90 10.90
N LEU A 54 2.11 4.47 10.36
CA LEU A 54 3.32 4.25 11.15
C LEU A 54 3.85 5.57 11.74
N GLY A 55 3.92 6.63 10.95
CA GLY A 55 4.30 7.97 11.41
C GLY A 55 3.38 8.50 12.50
N ALA A 56 2.06 8.35 12.32
CA ALA A 56 1.05 8.67 13.33
C ALA A 56 1.23 7.86 14.62
N ARG A 57 1.54 6.56 14.52
CA ARG A 57 1.78 5.71 15.69
C ARG A 57 3.05 6.13 16.44
N ILE A 58 4.13 6.45 15.74
CA ILE A 58 5.38 6.93 16.35
C ILE A 58 5.12 8.26 17.07
N ALA A 59 4.40 9.21 16.44
CA ALA A 59 4.03 10.47 17.07
C ALA A 59 3.22 10.25 18.36
N MET A 60 2.25 9.34 18.34
CA MET A 60 1.46 8.99 19.51
C MET A 60 2.31 8.31 20.60
N MET A 61 3.25 7.44 20.25
CA MET A 61 4.17 6.83 21.21
C MET A 61 5.05 7.88 21.91
N GLN A 62 5.51 8.89 21.16
CA GLN A 62 6.26 10.02 21.73
C GLN A 62 5.40 10.89 22.65
N ALA A 63 4.13 11.15 22.30
CA ALA A 63 3.19 11.86 23.18
C ALA A 63 2.88 11.05 24.45
N GLN A 64 2.75 9.73 24.33
CA GLN A 64 2.54 8.81 25.45
C GLN A 64 3.74 8.78 26.40
N SER A 65 4.97 8.72 25.88
CA SER A 65 6.18 8.71 26.71
C SER A 65 6.40 10.01 27.48
N ARG A 66 5.87 11.13 26.97
CA ARG A 66 5.86 12.44 27.65
C ARG A 66 4.72 12.61 28.66
N GLY A 67 3.81 11.64 28.75
CA GLY A 67 2.63 11.73 29.61
C GLY A 67 1.53 12.66 29.12
N GLU A 68 1.66 13.26 27.92
CA GLU A 68 0.67 14.19 27.35
C GLU A 68 -0.72 13.53 27.25
N THR A 69 -0.77 12.25 26.84
CA THR A 69 -2.02 11.50 26.71
C THR A 69 -2.68 11.21 28.06
N LYS A 70 -1.89 10.93 29.10
CA LYS A 70 -2.41 10.69 30.46
C LYS A 70 -2.98 11.96 31.07
N ALA A 71 -2.34 13.11 30.82
CA ALA A 71 -2.85 14.40 31.26
C ALA A 71 -4.21 14.71 30.63
N LEU A 72 -4.37 14.51 29.32
CA LEU A 72 -5.66 14.70 28.65
C LEU A 72 -6.74 13.73 29.17
N GLU A 73 -6.38 12.48 29.42
CA GLU A 73 -7.31 11.49 29.99
C GLU A 73 -7.75 11.85 31.41
N SER A 74 -6.85 12.42 32.23
CA SER A 74 -7.22 12.93 33.56
C SER A 74 -8.18 14.11 33.53
N LEU A 75 -8.21 14.85 32.41
CA LEU A 75 -9.18 15.92 32.13
C LEU A 75 -10.48 15.38 31.49
N GLY A 76 -10.65 14.05 31.42
CA GLY A 76 -11.85 13.40 30.88
C GLY A 76 -11.86 13.21 29.36
N ALA A 77 -10.73 13.41 28.66
CA ALA A 77 -10.67 13.11 27.24
C ALA A 77 -10.69 11.59 27.01
N SER A 78 -11.55 11.12 26.09
CA SER A 78 -11.55 9.71 25.70
C SER A 78 -10.28 9.34 24.92
N PRO A 79 -9.78 8.09 25.03
CA PRO A 79 -8.59 7.66 24.30
C PRO A 79 -8.70 7.83 22.77
N SER A 80 -9.91 7.66 22.23
CA SER A 80 -10.19 7.86 20.80
C SER A 80 -10.07 9.33 20.38
N ARG A 81 -10.45 10.27 21.26
CA ARG A 81 -10.32 11.71 21.02
C ARG A 81 -8.86 12.15 21.02
N VAL A 82 -8.03 11.58 21.90
CA VAL A 82 -6.58 11.90 21.99
C VAL A 82 -5.83 11.50 20.71
N GLY A 83 -6.33 10.51 19.95
CA GLY A 83 -5.74 10.09 18.67
C GLY A 83 -6.24 10.85 17.44
N LEU A 84 -7.12 11.86 17.59
CA LEU A 84 -7.82 12.47 16.46
C LEU A 84 -6.86 13.15 15.47
N GLY A 85 -5.94 13.99 15.99
CA GLY A 85 -4.95 14.69 15.17
C GLY A 85 -4.00 13.75 14.41
N ALA A 86 -3.56 12.68 15.06
CA ALA A 86 -2.68 11.68 14.44
C ALA A 86 -3.36 10.98 13.25
N SER A 87 -4.61 10.57 13.42
CA SER A 87 -5.38 9.93 12.35
C SER A 87 -5.78 10.89 11.24
N LEU A 88 -6.02 12.16 11.55
CA LEU A 88 -6.24 13.15 10.51
C LEU A 88 -5.01 13.27 9.61
N ALA A 89 -3.79 13.11 10.14
CA ALA A 89 -2.58 13.04 9.32
C ALA A 89 -2.60 11.84 8.34
N VAL A 90 -3.06 10.67 8.81
CA VAL A 90 -3.23 9.48 7.96
C VAL A 90 -4.22 9.75 6.83
N VAL A 91 -5.36 10.37 7.15
CA VAL A 91 -6.37 10.75 6.16
C VAL A 91 -5.81 11.76 5.15
N VAL A 92 -5.10 12.79 5.60
CA VAL A 92 -4.50 13.81 4.72
C VAL A 92 -3.49 13.17 3.76
N LEU A 93 -2.54 12.38 4.25
CA LEU A 93 -1.53 11.74 3.40
C LEU A 93 -2.13 10.68 2.47
N GLY A 94 -3.10 9.89 2.96
CA GLY A 94 -3.81 8.91 2.15
C GLY A 94 -4.67 9.56 1.06
N ALA A 95 -5.32 10.68 1.35
CA ALA A 95 -6.06 11.48 0.38
C ALA A 95 -5.13 12.09 -0.67
N MET A 96 -3.97 12.61 -0.26
CA MET A 96 -2.95 13.11 -1.19
C MET A 96 -2.44 12.01 -2.13
N ALA A 97 -2.16 10.81 -1.61
CA ALA A 97 -1.76 9.67 -2.43
C ALA A 97 -2.87 9.23 -3.40
N THR A 98 -4.11 9.18 -2.94
CA THR A 98 -5.27 8.87 -3.79
C THR A 98 -5.44 9.90 -4.90
N ALA A 99 -5.30 11.19 -4.58
CA ALA A 99 -5.38 12.28 -5.54
C ALA A 99 -4.21 12.24 -6.55
N ALA A 100 -2.99 11.95 -6.10
CA ALA A 100 -1.83 11.82 -6.97
C ALA A 100 -1.99 10.67 -7.98
N LEU A 101 -2.52 9.52 -7.53
CA LEU A 101 -2.85 8.42 -8.43
C LEU A 101 -3.97 8.82 -9.40
N ALA A 102 -5.03 9.48 -8.92
CA ALA A 102 -6.15 9.91 -9.77
C ALA A 102 -5.72 10.91 -10.85
N ALA A 103 -4.78 11.80 -10.50
CA ALA A 103 -4.14 12.74 -11.41
C ALA A 103 -3.05 12.12 -12.30
N ARG A 104 -2.83 10.80 -12.22
CA ARG A 104 -1.81 10.05 -12.99
C ARG A 104 -0.39 10.58 -12.79
N VAL A 105 -0.08 11.09 -11.60
CA VAL A 105 1.29 11.52 -11.24
C VAL A 105 2.23 10.32 -11.12
N GLY A 106 1.70 9.16 -10.73
CA GLY A 106 2.41 7.89 -10.67
C GLY A 106 1.81 6.85 -11.61
N ASP A 107 2.65 5.92 -12.05
CA ASP A 107 2.27 4.77 -12.85
C ASP A 107 2.17 3.53 -11.96
N ILE A 108 1.03 2.85 -12.03
CA ILE A 108 0.71 1.69 -11.19
C ILE A 108 1.11 0.38 -11.89
N GLU A 109 1.48 0.43 -13.18
CA GLU A 109 1.89 -0.77 -13.93
C GLU A 109 3.12 -1.43 -13.32
N GLY A 110 4.01 -0.64 -12.70
CA GLY A 110 5.16 -1.15 -11.96
C GLY A 110 4.83 -1.96 -10.70
N LEU A 111 3.58 -1.94 -10.22
CA LEU A 111 3.16 -2.83 -9.13
C LEU A 111 2.87 -4.24 -9.64
N LEU A 112 2.19 -4.37 -10.76
CA LEU A 112 1.85 -5.67 -11.33
C LEU A 112 2.70 -5.90 -12.59
N PRO A 113 4.02 -6.15 -12.45
CA PRO A 113 4.86 -6.40 -13.61
C PRO A 113 4.26 -7.57 -14.36
N ARG A 114 3.92 -7.34 -15.62
CA ARG A 114 3.49 -8.42 -16.49
C ARG A 114 4.72 -9.25 -16.78
N LEU A 115 4.65 -10.52 -16.42
CA LEU A 115 5.25 -11.51 -17.28
C LEU A 115 4.30 -11.58 -18.47
N ASP A 116 4.51 -10.72 -19.47
CA ASP A 116 3.93 -10.98 -20.78
C ASP A 116 4.41 -12.39 -21.11
N GLY A 117 3.48 -13.35 -21.05
CA GLY A 117 3.80 -14.74 -21.25
C GLY A 117 4.46 -14.80 -22.61
N VAL A 118 5.70 -15.29 -22.68
CA VAL A 118 6.45 -15.36 -23.92
C VAL A 118 5.59 -16.18 -24.89
N SER A 119 4.88 -15.48 -25.77
CA SER A 119 3.98 -16.13 -26.70
C SER A 119 4.87 -16.72 -27.77
N TRP A 120 4.86 -18.04 -27.91
CA TRP A 120 5.69 -18.71 -28.89
C TRP A 120 4.82 -19.08 -30.08
N THR A 121 5.13 -18.51 -31.23
CA THR A 121 4.52 -18.91 -32.50
C THR A 121 5.48 -19.88 -33.18
N GLN A 122 5.00 -21.10 -33.44
CA GLN A 122 5.76 -22.06 -34.22
C GLN A 122 5.61 -21.72 -35.71
N LEU A 123 6.72 -21.44 -36.37
CA LEU A 123 6.79 -21.28 -37.82
C LEU A 123 6.96 -22.64 -38.50
N PRO A 124 6.70 -22.72 -39.83
CA PRO A 124 7.18 -23.83 -40.65
C PRO A 124 8.67 -24.08 -40.40
N GLU A 125 9.12 -25.33 -40.54
CA GLU A 125 10.51 -25.78 -40.29
C GLU A 125 10.91 -25.97 -38.80
N GLY A 126 9.95 -25.95 -37.87
CA GLY A 126 10.23 -26.27 -36.45
C GLY A 126 10.89 -25.15 -35.66
N VAL A 127 10.91 -23.95 -36.25
CA VAL A 127 11.38 -22.72 -35.63
C VAL A 127 10.31 -22.15 -34.70
N TRP A 128 10.71 -21.74 -33.50
CA TRP A 128 9.86 -21.03 -32.56
C TRP A 128 10.29 -19.56 -32.50
N ILE A 129 9.37 -18.64 -32.76
CA ILE A 129 9.59 -17.21 -32.55
C ILE A 129 8.77 -16.76 -31.37
N SER A 130 9.43 -16.08 -30.45
CA SER A 130 8.72 -15.34 -29.43
C SER A 130 8.07 -14.10 -30.06
N THR A 131 6.78 -13.93 -29.85
CA THR A 131 6.01 -12.79 -30.34
C THR A 131 6.42 -11.48 -29.63
N ASP A 132 6.96 -11.59 -28.40
CA ASP A 132 7.18 -10.46 -27.48
C ASP A 132 8.66 -10.19 -27.16
N SER A 133 9.51 -11.18 -27.45
CA SER A 133 10.96 -11.08 -27.37
C SER A 133 11.56 -11.26 -28.75
N SER A 134 12.68 -10.61 -29.02
CA SER A 134 13.45 -10.84 -30.25
C SER A 134 14.08 -12.25 -30.33
N MET A 135 13.70 -13.16 -29.45
CA MET A 135 14.25 -14.49 -29.34
C MET A 135 13.58 -15.44 -30.33
N LYS A 136 14.40 -16.05 -31.17
CA LYS A 136 14.05 -17.13 -32.08
C LYS A 136 14.83 -18.37 -31.65
N VAL A 137 14.15 -19.49 -31.51
CA VAL A 137 14.76 -20.80 -31.24
C VAL A 137 14.60 -21.65 -32.49
N ASP A 138 15.71 -22.11 -33.05
CA ASP A 138 15.67 -23.00 -34.22
C ASP A 138 15.25 -24.43 -33.86
N ALA A 139 15.10 -25.29 -34.87
CA ALA A 139 14.73 -26.69 -34.69
C ALA A 139 15.79 -27.50 -33.91
N GLN A 140 17.03 -27.00 -33.81
CA GLN A 140 18.08 -27.60 -32.98
C GLN A 140 18.06 -27.11 -31.52
N GLY A 141 17.16 -26.18 -31.17
CA GLY A 141 17.06 -25.59 -29.85
C GLY A 141 18.06 -24.46 -29.58
N LEU A 142 18.73 -23.94 -30.61
CA LEU A 142 19.68 -22.84 -30.46
C LEU A 142 18.96 -21.49 -30.47
N PRO A 143 19.20 -20.62 -29.47
CA PRO A 143 18.61 -19.30 -29.42
C PRO A 143 19.36 -18.31 -30.32
N SER A 144 18.63 -17.49 -31.06
CA SER A 144 19.11 -16.36 -31.84
C SER A 144 18.28 -15.12 -31.53
N PHE A 145 18.92 -13.95 -31.50
CA PHE A 145 18.27 -12.67 -31.16
C PHE A 145 18.21 -11.78 -32.41
N GLY A 146 17.00 -11.41 -32.83
CA GLY A 146 16.77 -10.46 -33.93
C GLY A 146 16.53 -9.02 -33.45
N SER A 147 16.33 -8.09 -34.38
CA SER A 147 15.77 -6.76 -34.12
C SER A 147 14.33 -6.75 -34.64
N PHE A 148 13.35 -6.95 -33.76
CA PHE A 148 11.94 -6.76 -34.11
C PHE A 148 11.46 -5.39 -33.62
N ASP A 149 10.75 -4.67 -34.49
CA ASP A 149 10.04 -3.45 -34.10
C ASP A 149 8.88 -3.84 -33.19
N ARG A 150 9.03 -3.51 -31.91
CA ARG A 150 8.12 -3.89 -30.85
C ARG A 150 6.87 -3.03 -30.90
N GLN A 151 5.83 -3.46 -31.60
CA GLN A 151 4.48 -2.91 -31.39
C GLN A 151 3.88 -3.55 -30.15
N THR A 152 4.24 -3.04 -28.97
CA THR A 152 3.56 -3.41 -27.72
C THR A 152 2.20 -2.72 -27.71
N GLU A 153 1.13 -3.42 -28.10
CA GLU A 153 -0.21 -2.96 -27.80
C GLU A 153 -0.39 -2.97 -26.28
N SER A 154 -0.26 -1.81 -25.65
CA SER A 154 -0.50 -1.65 -24.22
C SER A 154 -2.00 -1.83 -23.97
N ILE A 155 -2.43 -3.04 -23.60
CA ILE A 155 -3.78 -3.25 -23.08
C ILE A 155 -3.88 -2.47 -21.76
N SER A 156 -4.45 -1.27 -21.81
CA SER A 156 -4.61 -0.36 -20.68
C SER A 156 -5.53 -1.00 -19.64
N ARG A 157 -4.98 -1.53 -18.53
CA ARG A 157 -5.81 -1.97 -17.40
C ARG A 157 -6.35 -0.76 -16.66
N SER A 158 -7.58 -0.90 -16.16
CA SER A 158 -8.21 0.13 -15.33
C SER A 158 -7.41 0.34 -14.05
N THR A 159 -6.98 1.59 -13.80
CA THR A 159 -6.33 2.01 -12.55
C THR A 159 -7.32 2.22 -11.40
N THR A 160 -8.62 2.26 -11.71
CA THR A 160 -9.73 2.46 -10.77
C THR A 160 -9.69 1.62 -9.47
N PRO A 161 -9.44 0.29 -9.50
CA PRO A 161 -9.42 -0.53 -8.28
C PRO A 161 -8.36 -0.07 -7.27
N PHE A 162 -7.23 0.48 -7.71
CA PHE A 162 -6.17 0.94 -6.82
C PHE A 162 -6.58 2.17 -6.01
N PHE A 163 -7.38 3.08 -6.56
CA PHE A 163 -7.93 4.20 -5.78
C PHE A 163 -8.81 3.70 -4.64
N GLY A 164 -9.66 2.72 -4.93
CA GLY A 164 -10.53 2.10 -3.93
C GLY A 164 -9.73 1.45 -2.81
N VAL A 165 -8.64 0.75 -3.15
CA VAL A 165 -7.75 0.10 -2.17
C VAL A 165 -7.03 1.12 -1.30
N VAL A 166 -6.44 2.16 -1.88
CA VAL A 166 -5.73 3.21 -1.12
C VAL A 166 -6.70 3.95 -0.19
N ALA A 167 -7.91 4.28 -0.67
CA ALA A 167 -8.95 4.90 0.16
C ALA A 167 -9.40 3.97 1.31
N ALA A 168 -9.69 2.70 1.02
CA ALA A 168 -10.10 1.73 2.04
C ALA A 168 -9.01 1.49 3.08
N MET A 169 -7.75 1.35 2.65
CA MET A 169 -6.58 1.25 3.54
C MET A 169 -6.42 2.50 4.40
N THR A 170 -6.61 3.70 3.84
CA THR A 170 -6.53 4.97 4.57
C THR A 170 -7.55 5.01 5.71
N VAL A 171 -8.81 4.63 5.43
CA VAL A 171 -9.86 4.58 6.44
C VAL A 171 -9.54 3.53 7.52
N ALA A 172 -9.18 2.31 7.10
CA ALA A 172 -8.88 1.21 8.01
C ALA A 172 -7.69 1.54 8.94
N LEU A 173 -6.60 2.07 8.38
CA LEU A 173 -5.39 2.40 9.13
C LEU A 173 -5.53 3.64 10.01
N SER A 174 -6.28 4.64 9.56
CA SER A 174 -6.63 5.82 10.37
C SER A 174 -7.36 5.40 11.65
N ASP A 175 -8.22 4.39 11.56
CA ASP A 175 -8.96 3.89 12.71
C ASP A 175 -8.09 3.00 13.60
N TRP A 176 -7.35 2.07 12.98
CA TRP A 176 -6.43 1.16 13.64
C TRP A 176 -5.29 1.86 14.40
N SER A 177 -4.86 3.04 13.94
CA SER A 177 -3.81 3.82 14.62
C SER A 177 -4.30 4.42 15.96
N ARG A 178 -5.61 4.66 16.12
CA ARG A 178 -6.20 5.22 17.35
C ARG A 178 -6.36 4.18 18.45
N GLU A 179 -6.57 2.93 18.07
CA GLU A 179 -6.97 1.91 19.03
C GLU A 179 -5.82 1.46 19.94
N ARG A 180 -6.13 1.26 21.22
CA ARG A 180 -5.21 0.62 22.17
C ARG A 180 -5.22 -0.89 21.92
N ILE A 181 -4.35 -1.33 21.03
CA ILE A 181 -4.15 -2.72 20.66
C ILE A 181 -2.82 -3.19 21.23
N GLY A 182 -2.80 -4.36 21.88
CA GLY A 182 -1.57 -4.97 22.36
C GLY A 182 -0.60 -5.26 21.22
N THR A 183 0.70 -5.16 21.48
CA THR A 183 1.77 -5.33 20.47
C THR A 183 1.64 -6.66 19.74
N TRP A 184 1.37 -7.75 20.46
CA TRP A 184 1.19 -9.08 19.87
C TRP A 184 0.03 -9.12 18.87
N SER A 185 -1.13 -8.57 19.25
CA SER A 185 -2.31 -8.54 18.38
C SER A 185 -2.06 -7.66 17.13
N ARG A 186 -1.37 -6.52 17.28
CA ARG A 186 -0.94 -5.72 16.12
C ARG A 186 -0.02 -6.51 15.18
N MET A 187 0.97 -7.21 15.76
CA MET A 187 1.92 -8.02 14.98
C MET A 187 1.21 -9.12 14.21
N MET A 188 0.30 -9.87 14.86
CA MET A 188 -0.49 -10.91 14.18
C MET A 188 -1.32 -10.34 13.04
N THR A 189 -1.98 -9.19 13.22
CA THR A 189 -2.77 -8.56 12.15
C THR A 189 -1.90 -8.08 10.99
N VAL A 190 -0.71 -7.54 11.28
CA VAL A 190 0.25 -7.16 10.22
C VAL A 190 0.73 -8.41 9.47
N LEU A 191 1.05 -9.50 10.17
CA LEU A 191 1.48 -10.75 9.53
C LEU A 191 0.38 -11.35 8.65
N VAL A 192 -0.83 -11.49 9.18
CA VAL A 192 -1.99 -12.01 8.42
C VAL A 192 -2.33 -11.10 7.25
N GLY A 193 -2.36 -9.78 7.47
CA GLY A 193 -2.61 -8.79 6.42
C GLY A 193 -1.56 -8.81 5.32
N SER A 194 -0.28 -8.97 5.68
CA SER A 194 0.81 -9.06 4.71
C SER A 194 0.74 -10.35 3.89
N GLY A 195 0.51 -11.50 4.53
CA GLY A 195 0.35 -12.78 3.83
C GLY A 195 -0.84 -12.75 2.85
N LEU A 196 -1.97 -12.19 3.28
CA LEU A 196 -3.15 -11.98 2.45
C LEU A 196 -2.86 -11.03 1.28
N ALA A 197 -2.19 -9.90 1.54
CA ALA A 197 -1.81 -8.95 0.50
C ALA A 197 -0.93 -9.60 -0.55
N ILE A 198 0.11 -10.33 -0.15
CA ILE A 198 1.00 -11.07 -1.05
C ILE A 198 0.21 -12.06 -1.89
N LEU A 199 -0.65 -12.87 -1.27
CA LEU A 199 -1.46 -13.87 -1.98
C LEU A 199 -2.38 -13.23 -3.03
N VAL A 200 -3.16 -12.22 -2.64
CA VAL A 200 -4.09 -11.53 -3.53
C VAL A 200 -3.34 -10.83 -4.66
N PHE A 201 -2.20 -10.22 -4.35
CA PHE A 201 -1.38 -9.56 -5.35
C PHE A 201 -0.86 -10.54 -6.40
N HIS A 202 -0.39 -11.72 -6.00
CA HIS A 202 0.05 -12.76 -6.93
C HIS A 202 -1.10 -13.28 -7.80
N LEU A 203 -2.30 -13.46 -7.23
CA LEU A 203 -3.48 -13.87 -8.00
C LEU A 203 -3.88 -12.84 -9.05
N VAL A 204 -3.86 -11.55 -8.70
CA VAL A 204 -4.18 -10.44 -9.62
C VAL A 204 -3.07 -10.25 -10.66
N ALA A 205 -1.80 -10.37 -10.26
CA ALA A 205 -0.65 -10.28 -11.16
C ALA A 205 -0.64 -11.42 -12.18
N ALA A 206 -0.99 -12.63 -11.76
CA ALA A 206 -1.10 -13.81 -12.64
C ALA A 206 -2.38 -13.85 -13.48
N ASP A 207 -3.18 -12.77 -13.48
CA ASP A 207 -4.47 -12.66 -14.16
C ASP A 207 -5.47 -13.77 -13.79
N ARG A 208 -5.32 -14.34 -12.58
CA ARG A 208 -6.22 -15.39 -12.05
C ARG A 208 -7.40 -14.81 -11.27
N ALA A 209 -7.37 -13.52 -10.98
CA ALA A 209 -8.40 -12.84 -10.22
C ALA A 209 -8.61 -11.39 -10.70
N SER A 210 -9.82 -10.88 -10.48
CA SER A 210 -10.15 -9.47 -10.72
C SER A 210 -9.30 -8.53 -9.84
N PRO A 211 -8.80 -7.40 -10.36
CA PRO A 211 -8.11 -6.39 -9.56
C PRO A 211 -8.91 -5.87 -8.35
N TRP A 212 -10.24 -5.94 -8.39
CA TRP A 212 -11.10 -5.58 -7.25
C TRP A 212 -10.89 -6.47 -6.02
N LEU A 213 -10.31 -7.66 -6.19
CA LEU A 213 -9.94 -8.55 -5.07
C LEU A 213 -8.93 -7.88 -4.12
N LEU A 214 -8.18 -6.87 -4.57
CA LEU A 214 -7.28 -6.09 -3.72
C LEU A 214 -8.01 -5.36 -2.58
N LEU A 215 -9.34 -5.14 -2.67
CA LEU A 215 -10.14 -4.59 -1.56
C LEU A 215 -10.24 -5.54 -0.35
N VAL A 216 -9.85 -6.80 -0.50
CA VAL A 216 -9.79 -7.77 0.61
C VAL A 216 -8.59 -7.47 1.53
N VAL A 217 -7.54 -6.81 1.04
CA VAL A 217 -6.32 -6.49 1.80
C VAL A 217 -6.57 -5.69 3.09
N PRO A 218 -7.40 -4.63 3.13
CA PRO A 218 -7.70 -3.92 4.38
C PRO A 218 -8.54 -4.72 5.39
N LEU A 219 -9.18 -5.84 5.01
CA LEU A 219 -10.16 -6.52 5.86
C LEU A 219 -9.60 -7.02 7.22
N PRO A 220 -8.38 -7.57 7.33
CA PRO A 220 -7.84 -7.97 8.63
C PRO A 220 -7.70 -6.80 9.61
N ILE A 221 -7.33 -5.63 9.10
CA ILE A 221 -7.19 -4.39 9.89
C ILE A 221 -8.56 -3.90 10.35
N ILE A 222 -9.54 -3.92 9.45
CA ILE A 222 -10.94 -3.56 9.75
C ILE A 222 -11.51 -4.52 10.80
N ALA A 223 -11.39 -5.83 10.58
CA ALA A 223 -11.91 -6.87 11.47
C ALA A 223 -11.33 -6.76 12.88
N GLN A 224 -10.02 -6.53 13.01
CA GLN A 224 -9.40 -6.32 14.33
C GLN A 224 -9.97 -5.09 15.04
N THR A 225 -10.10 -3.98 14.31
CA THR A 225 -10.61 -2.71 14.85
C THR A 225 -12.06 -2.86 15.34
N TRP A 226 -12.89 -3.55 14.55
CA TRP A 226 -14.26 -3.89 14.91
C TRP A 226 -14.34 -4.82 16.13
N HIS A 227 -13.52 -5.88 16.17
CA HIS A 227 -13.49 -6.82 17.29
C HIS A 227 -13.19 -6.11 18.62
N ILE A 228 -12.22 -5.18 18.63
CA ILE A 228 -11.87 -4.41 19.83
C ILE A 228 -13.03 -3.52 20.30
N ARG A 229 -13.76 -2.90 19.37
CA ARG A 229 -14.92 -2.07 19.70
C ARG A 229 -16.03 -2.89 20.31
N LEU A 230 -16.37 -4.02 19.70
CA LEU A 230 -17.39 -4.94 20.21
C LEU A 230 -17.03 -5.44 21.62
N TYR A 231 -15.77 -5.82 21.84
CA TYR A 231 -15.29 -6.24 23.15
C TYR A 231 -15.45 -5.14 24.20
N ARG A 232 -15.06 -3.89 23.90
CA ARG A 232 -15.21 -2.76 24.83
C ARG A 232 -16.67 -2.47 25.16
N TRP A 233 -17.56 -2.50 24.16
CA TRP A 233 -19.00 -2.31 24.37
C TRP A 233 -19.57 -3.35 25.32
N ALA A 234 -19.21 -4.62 25.15
CA ALA A 234 -19.65 -5.70 26.03
C ALA A 234 -19.15 -5.54 27.49
N THR A 235 -17.95 -5.00 27.69
CA THR A 235 -17.38 -4.80 29.04
C THR A 235 -17.86 -3.54 29.75
N LEU A 236 -18.26 -2.49 29.02
CA LEU A 236 -18.70 -1.21 29.59
C LEU A 236 -20.23 -1.11 29.79
N GLY A 237 -21.00 -2.05 29.21
CA GLY A 237 -22.46 -2.11 29.33
C GLY A 237 -22.98 -2.77 30.61
N ARG A 238 -22.15 -2.91 31.65
CA ARG A 238 -22.52 -3.38 32.99
C ARG A 238 -22.07 -2.35 34.01
#